data_AF-A0A1H7P9Q9-F1
#
_entry.id   AF-A0A1H7P9Q9-F1
#
_cell.length_a   1.000
_cell.length_b   1.000
_cell.length_c   1.000
_cell.angle_alpha   90.00
_cell.angle_beta   90.00
_cell.angle_gamma   90.00
#
_symmetry.space_group_name_H-M   'P 1'
#
loop_
_entity.id
_entity.type
_entity.pdbx_description
1 polymer ?
#
loop_
_entity_poly.entity_id
_entity_poly.type
_entity_poly.pdbx_seq_one_letter_code
_entity_poly.pdbx_strand_id
1 'polypeptide(L)'
;MTCFRPFVSLRSWLRRLTLVGALLAMHAWALAQGVALQQLNAERAEDGLALSFSTRFELPKPAEDALLKGVAIYFVADVQVLRNRWYWRDARVAQATRTWRLTWQPLTRQYRVSTGGLHQSYDTLGEAVASLRGVSGWRVADGKDIEDDGHYYVEFSYKLDTSQLPRPMQIGLGAGQGWALSVERLLQLNLDVPATPPPNRPQP
;
A
#
# COMPACT_ATOMS: atom_id res chain seq x y z
N MET A 1 41.25 58.66 -14.19
CA MET A 1 39.97 57.96 -14.42
C MET A 1 40.06 56.57 -13.80
N THR A 2 39.53 56.42 -12.59
CA THR A 2 39.46 55.15 -11.85
C THR A 2 38.16 54.43 -12.23
N CYS A 3 38.25 53.21 -12.76
CA CYS A 3 37.10 52.34 -12.98
C CYS A 3 37.28 51.08 -12.14
N PHE A 4 36.69 51.11 -10.94
CA PHE A 4 36.69 50.00 -9.99
C PHE A 4 35.50 49.10 -10.32
N ARG A 5 35.73 48.00 -11.04
CA ARG A 5 34.72 46.96 -11.28
C ARG A 5 34.76 45.95 -10.12
N PRO A 6 33.68 45.78 -9.33
CA PRO A 6 33.66 44.77 -8.29
C PRO A 6 33.55 43.39 -8.95
N PHE A 7 34.63 42.62 -8.90
CA PHE A 7 34.69 41.25 -9.38
C PHE A 7 33.95 40.36 -8.38
N VAL A 8 32.62 40.24 -8.53
CA VAL A 8 31.84 39.25 -7.79
C VAL A 8 32.29 37.87 -8.25
N SER A 9 32.98 37.18 -7.33
CA SER A 9 33.60 35.88 -7.56
C SER A 9 32.59 34.85 -8.06
N LEU A 10 32.77 34.38 -9.30
CA LEU A 10 32.00 33.33 -9.97
C LEU A 10 31.85 32.06 -9.09
N ARG A 11 32.83 31.77 -8.22
CA ARG A 11 32.81 30.67 -7.23
C ARG A 11 31.73 30.82 -6.16
N SER A 12 31.33 32.05 -5.81
CA SER A 12 30.26 32.31 -4.83
C SER A 12 28.87 32.08 -5.41
N TRP A 13 28.72 32.25 -6.73
CA TRP A 13 27.46 32.03 -7.45
C TRP A 13 27.19 30.53 -7.65
N LEU A 14 28.23 29.76 -8.03
CA LEU A 14 28.16 28.30 -8.12
C LEU A 14 27.84 27.62 -6.77
N ARG A 15 28.42 28.11 -5.66
CA ARG A 15 28.13 27.60 -4.31
C ARG A 15 26.69 27.85 -3.83
N ARG A 16 26.07 28.95 -4.26
CA ARG A 16 24.67 29.26 -3.92
C ARG A 16 23.71 28.40 -4.74
N LEU A 17 24.03 28.15 -6.02
CA LEU A 17 23.28 27.24 -6.89
C LEU A 17 23.30 25.79 -6.38
N THR A 18 24.43 25.29 -5.89
CA THR A 18 24.51 23.94 -5.31
C THR A 18 23.74 23.81 -3.99
N LEU A 19 23.74 24.84 -3.14
CA LEU A 19 22.96 24.84 -1.89
C LEU A 19 21.44 24.88 -2.16
N VAL A 20 20.98 25.66 -3.13
CA VAL A 20 19.56 25.69 -3.52
C VAL A 20 19.13 24.38 -4.18
N GLY A 21 19.99 23.78 -5.01
CA GLY A 21 19.75 22.46 -5.60
C GLY A 21 19.65 21.35 -4.55
N ALA A 22 20.50 21.37 -3.52
CA ALA A 22 20.44 20.42 -2.40
C ALA A 22 19.17 20.59 -1.55
N LEU A 23 18.72 21.84 -1.32
CA LEU A 23 17.49 22.12 -0.57
C LEU A 23 16.21 21.69 -1.32
N LEU A 24 16.22 21.83 -2.65
CA LEU A 24 15.16 21.34 -3.55
C LEU A 24 15.12 19.81 -3.62
N ALA A 25 16.28 19.14 -3.65
CA ALA A 25 16.36 17.68 -3.60
C ALA A 25 15.81 17.11 -2.27
N MET A 26 16.06 17.79 -1.15
CA MET A 26 15.44 17.44 0.14
C MET A 26 13.92 17.65 0.16
N HIS A 27 13.39 18.70 -0.48
CA HIS A 27 11.94 18.90 -0.59
C HIS A 27 11.25 17.87 -1.50
N ALA A 28 11.93 17.39 -2.54
CA ALA A 28 11.37 16.37 -3.44
C ALA A 28 11.17 15.01 -2.74
N TRP A 29 12.02 14.67 -1.76
CA TRP A 29 11.86 13.42 -0.98
C TRP A 29 10.70 13.47 0.02
N ALA A 30 10.29 14.66 0.46
CA ALA A 30 9.18 14.82 1.40
C ALA A 30 7.79 14.62 0.77
N LEU A 31 7.68 14.58 -0.57
CA LEU A 31 6.40 14.46 -1.28
C LEU A 31 5.99 13.01 -1.60
N ALA A 32 6.81 12.01 -1.29
CA ALA A 32 6.46 10.60 -1.46
C ALA A 32 5.67 10.03 -0.26
N GLN A 33 4.83 10.85 0.38
CA GLN A 33 4.01 10.47 1.53
C GLN A 33 2.74 9.74 1.06
N GLY A 34 2.89 8.50 0.62
CA GLY A 34 1.78 7.63 0.24
C GLY A 34 1.87 6.25 0.92
N VAL A 35 0.82 5.44 0.74
CA VAL A 35 0.94 4.00 1.01
C VAL A 35 1.94 3.44 0.00
N ALA A 36 2.98 2.75 0.45
CA ALA A 36 3.96 2.10 -0.41
C ALA A 36 3.82 0.59 -0.27
N LEU A 37 3.28 -0.07 -1.30
CA LEU A 37 3.21 -1.52 -1.34
C LEU A 37 4.62 -2.10 -1.54
N GLN A 38 5.17 -2.71 -0.48
CA GLN A 38 6.51 -3.27 -0.47
C GLN A 38 6.55 -4.65 -1.12
N GLN A 39 5.54 -5.47 -0.85
CA GLN A 39 5.45 -6.83 -1.35
C GLN A 39 3.99 -7.16 -1.64
N LEU A 40 3.77 -7.84 -2.76
CA LEU A 40 2.51 -8.45 -3.12
C LEU A 40 2.87 -9.73 -3.86
N ASN A 41 2.54 -10.86 -3.25
CA ASN A 41 2.80 -12.18 -3.80
C ASN A 41 1.50 -12.98 -3.73
N ALA A 42 1.22 -13.70 -4.82
CA ALA A 42 0.12 -14.65 -4.88
C ALA A 42 0.73 -16.02 -5.16
N GLU A 43 0.41 -16.99 -4.31
CA GLU A 43 0.92 -18.35 -4.39
C GLU A 43 -0.25 -19.34 -4.38
N ARG A 44 -0.09 -20.44 -5.12
CA ARG A 44 -1.05 -21.55 -5.06
C ARG A 44 -0.73 -22.36 -3.80
N ALA A 45 -1.68 -22.39 -2.88
CA ALA A 45 -1.67 -23.23 -1.69
C ALA A 45 -2.54 -24.49 -1.92
N GLU A 46 -2.46 -25.48 -1.02
CA GLU A 46 -3.17 -26.76 -1.17
C GLU A 46 -4.68 -26.58 -1.36
N ASP A 47 -5.27 -25.64 -0.63
CA ASP A 47 -6.71 -25.43 -0.68
C ASP A 47 -7.16 -24.34 -1.68
N GLY A 48 -6.24 -23.61 -2.33
CA GLY A 48 -6.61 -22.52 -3.25
C GLY A 48 -5.53 -21.47 -3.48
N LEU A 49 -5.91 -20.26 -3.89
CA LEU A 49 -4.98 -19.14 -4.09
C LEU A 49 -4.83 -18.34 -2.80
N ALA A 50 -3.60 -18.23 -2.31
CA ALA A 50 -3.24 -17.42 -1.15
C ALA A 50 -2.53 -16.14 -1.62
N LEU A 51 -2.91 -15.02 -1.03
CA LEU A 51 -2.30 -13.72 -1.26
C LEU A 51 -1.58 -13.27 0.01
N SER A 52 -0.34 -12.84 -0.17
CA SER A 52 0.48 -12.24 0.88
C SER A 52 0.88 -10.84 0.44
N PHE A 53 0.64 -9.83 1.27
CA PHE A 53 1.03 -8.46 0.98
C PHE A 53 1.65 -7.78 2.19
N SER A 54 2.55 -6.84 1.90
CA SER A 54 3.17 -5.95 2.87
C SER A 54 3.17 -4.54 2.31
N THR A 55 2.72 -3.60 3.11
CA THR A 55 2.64 -2.19 2.81
C THR A 55 3.34 -1.37 3.88
N ARG A 56 3.97 -0.28 3.49
CA ARG A 56 4.55 0.70 4.39
C ARG A 56 3.76 1.99 4.23
N PHE A 57 3.12 2.40 5.31
CA PHE A 57 2.45 3.69 5.39
C PHE A 57 2.56 4.27 6.81
N GLU A 58 2.34 5.57 6.88
CA GLU A 58 2.18 6.33 8.12
C GLU A 58 0.75 6.88 8.16
N LEU A 59 0.17 6.93 9.35
CA LEU A 59 -1.18 7.45 9.52
C LEU A 59 -1.14 8.99 9.43
N PRO A 60 -1.99 9.63 8.63
CA PRO A 60 -1.96 11.08 8.50
C PRO A 60 -2.51 11.76 9.76
N LYS A 61 -2.02 12.96 10.07
CA LYS A 61 -2.42 13.73 11.27
C LYS A 61 -3.94 13.89 11.45
N PRO A 62 -4.74 14.20 10.41
CA PRO A 62 -6.19 14.28 10.55
C PRO A 62 -6.84 12.96 10.98
N ALA A 63 -6.29 11.83 10.54
CA ALA A 63 -6.76 10.51 10.95
C ALA A 63 -6.30 10.20 12.39
N GLU A 64 -5.06 10.50 12.75
CA GLU A 64 -4.60 10.41 14.15
C GLU A 64 -5.50 11.21 15.10
N ASP A 65 -5.81 12.46 14.75
CA ASP A 65 -6.69 13.32 15.55
C ASP A 65 -8.12 12.76 15.65
N ALA A 66 -8.64 12.20 14.55
CA ALA A 66 -9.95 11.55 14.53
C ALA A 66 -9.96 10.33 15.47
N LEU A 67 -8.91 9.52 15.41
CA LEU A 67 -8.74 8.35 16.27
C LEU A 67 -8.76 8.74 17.75
N LEU A 68 -7.99 9.75 18.13
CA LEU A 68 -7.92 10.24 19.50
C LEU A 68 -9.25 10.82 19.99
N LYS A 69 -10.08 11.36 19.09
CA LYS A 69 -11.46 11.80 19.36
C LYS A 69 -12.47 10.65 19.44
N GLY A 70 -12.02 9.40 19.36
CA GLY A 70 -12.86 8.19 19.44
C GLY A 70 -13.51 7.79 18.12
N VAL A 71 -13.14 8.42 17.01
CA VAL A 71 -13.64 8.04 15.68
C VAL A 71 -12.90 6.79 15.20
N ALA A 72 -13.66 5.81 14.72
CA ALA A 72 -13.11 4.59 14.18
C ALA A 72 -12.56 4.81 12.77
N ILE A 73 -11.38 4.25 12.51
CA ILE A 73 -10.70 4.30 11.22
C ILE A 73 -10.80 2.93 10.58
N TYR A 74 -11.16 2.90 9.30
CA TYR A 74 -11.36 1.67 8.56
C TYR A 74 -10.34 1.52 7.45
N PHE A 75 -9.68 0.37 7.40
CA PHE A 75 -8.82 -0.02 6.29
C PHE A 75 -9.47 -1.16 5.55
N VAL A 76 -9.44 -1.11 4.23
CA VAL A 76 -10.06 -2.11 3.35
C VAL A 76 -9.03 -2.57 2.34
N ALA A 77 -8.73 -3.87 2.36
CA ALA A 77 -8.06 -4.56 1.26
C ALA A 77 -9.14 -5.24 0.41
N ASP A 78 -9.18 -4.93 -0.87
CA ASP A 78 -10.02 -5.60 -1.84
C ASP A 78 -9.16 -6.31 -2.87
N VAL A 79 -9.53 -7.54 -3.19
CA VAL A 79 -8.83 -8.40 -4.14
C VAL A 79 -9.83 -8.95 -5.12
N GLN A 80 -9.56 -8.78 -6.40
CA GLN A 80 -10.30 -9.40 -7.48
C GLN A 80 -9.37 -10.29 -8.29
N VAL A 81 -9.77 -11.56 -8.45
CA VAL A 81 -9.08 -12.51 -9.33
C VAL A 81 -9.84 -12.54 -10.64
N LEU A 82 -9.20 -12.14 -11.72
CA LEU A 82 -9.78 -12.09 -13.05
C LEU A 82 -9.04 -13.02 -13.99
N ARG A 83 -9.79 -13.60 -14.93
CA ARG A 83 -9.26 -14.40 -16.03
C ARG A 83 -9.32 -13.58 -17.31
N ASN A 84 -8.16 -13.43 -17.95
CA ASN A 84 -8.04 -12.76 -19.23
C ASN A 84 -8.67 -13.63 -20.34
N ARG A 85 -9.71 -13.13 -21.02
CA ARG A 85 -10.39 -13.81 -22.14
C ARG A 85 -10.38 -12.91 -23.38
N TRP A 86 -9.93 -13.48 -24.51
CA TRP A 86 -9.51 -12.73 -25.71
C TRP A 86 -10.58 -11.94 -26.49
N TYR A 87 -11.90 -12.19 -26.34
CA TYR A 87 -12.90 -11.61 -27.26
C TYR A 87 -14.05 -10.80 -26.63
N TRP A 88 -14.35 -10.84 -25.32
CA TRP A 88 -15.60 -10.18 -24.90
C TRP A 88 -15.74 -9.65 -23.47
N ARG A 89 -14.91 -10.03 -22.49
CA ARG A 89 -14.73 -9.38 -21.18
C ARG A 89 -13.96 -10.31 -20.24
N ASP A 90 -13.21 -9.72 -19.31
CA ASP A 90 -12.58 -10.45 -18.22
C ASP A 90 -13.65 -11.10 -17.34
N ALA A 91 -13.47 -12.38 -17.04
CA ALA A 91 -14.35 -13.10 -16.12
C ALA A 91 -13.80 -12.95 -14.71
N ARG A 92 -14.59 -12.37 -13.80
CA ARG A 92 -14.27 -12.37 -12.37
C ARG A 92 -14.44 -13.79 -11.85
N VAL A 93 -13.33 -14.38 -11.41
CA VAL A 93 -13.26 -15.75 -10.89
C VAL A 93 -13.55 -15.76 -9.40
N ALA A 94 -12.95 -14.83 -8.67
CA ALA A 94 -13.15 -14.68 -7.25
C ALA A 94 -13.00 -13.22 -6.82
N GLN A 95 -13.61 -12.88 -5.70
CA GLN A 95 -13.41 -11.61 -5.01
C GLN A 95 -13.34 -11.86 -3.51
N ALA A 96 -12.37 -11.22 -2.87
CA ALA A 96 -12.20 -11.27 -1.44
C ALA A 96 -11.93 -9.87 -0.91
N THR A 97 -12.66 -9.49 0.14
CA THR A 97 -12.48 -8.19 0.79
C THR A 97 -12.17 -8.40 2.26
N ARG A 98 -11.14 -7.72 2.77
CA ARG A 98 -10.76 -7.75 4.19
C ARG A 98 -10.81 -6.33 4.75
N THR A 99 -11.52 -6.18 5.86
CA THR A 99 -11.70 -4.89 6.53
C THR A 99 -11.08 -4.95 7.92
N TRP A 100 -10.31 -3.91 8.27
CA TRP A 100 -9.80 -3.67 9.60
C TRP A 100 -10.41 -2.42 10.18
N ARG A 101 -10.70 -2.46 11.48
CA ARG A 101 -11.16 -1.31 12.25
C ARG A 101 -10.13 -0.96 13.33
N LEU A 102 -9.57 0.23 13.25
CA LEU A 102 -8.69 0.82 14.25
C LEU A 102 -9.49 1.81 15.11
N THR A 103 -9.39 1.68 16.43
CA THR A 103 -10.10 2.52 17.41
C THR A 103 -9.21 2.85 18.59
N TRP A 104 -9.43 4.01 19.21
CA TRP A 104 -8.82 4.38 20.49
C TRP A 104 -9.81 4.19 21.64
N GLN A 105 -9.36 3.54 22.70
CA GLN A 105 -10.14 3.34 23.92
C GLN A 105 -9.63 4.31 24.99
N PRO A 106 -10.35 5.40 25.30
CA PRO A 106 -9.85 6.44 26.21
C PRO A 106 -9.73 5.96 27.66
N LEU A 107 -10.59 5.02 28.08
CA LEU A 107 -10.60 4.48 29.44
C LEU A 107 -9.35 3.62 29.73
N THR A 108 -9.01 2.73 28.80
CA THR A 108 -7.86 1.84 28.93
C THR A 108 -6.58 2.44 28.34
N ARG A 109 -6.70 3.54 27.60
CA ARG A 109 -5.61 4.18 26.83
C ARG A 109 -4.92 3.21 25.88
N GLN A 110 -5.73 2.40 25.20
CA GLN A 110 -5.24 1.40 24.25
C GLN A 110 -5.82 1.62 22.86
N TYR A 111 -5.00 1.30 21.86
CA TYR A 111 -5.43 1.17 20.49
C TYR A 111 -5.97 -0.24 20.28
N ARG A 112 -7.12 -0.35 19.61
CA ARG A 112 -7.72 -1.65 19.29
C ARG A 112 -7.87 -1.79 17.80
N VAL A 113 -7.28 -2.84 17.26
CA VAL A 113 -7.44 -3.28 15.86
C VAL A 113 -8.38 -4.48 15.85
N SER A 114 -9.46 -4.39 15.07
CA SER A 114 -10.42 -5.47 14.90
C SER A 114 -10.45 -5.92 13.45
N THR A 115 -10.42 -7.24 13.23
CA THR A 115 -10.45 -7.89 11.92
C THR A 115 -11.55 -8.95 11.96
N GLY A 116 -12.71 -8.65 11.37
CA GLY A 116 -13.89 -9.50 11.50
C GLY A 116 -14.30 -9.65 12.98
N GLY A 117 -14.29 -10.89 13.50
CA GLY A 117 -14.62 -11.20 14.90
C GLY A 117 -13.46 -11.15 15.88
N LEU A 118 -12.21 -11.05 15.40
CA LEU A 118 -11.03 -11.00 16.25
C LEU A 118 -10.64 -9.54 16.52
N HIS A 119 -10.20 -9.24 17.74
CA HIS A 119 -9.60 -7.95 18.07
C HIS A 119 -8.30 -8.15 18.85
N GLN A 120 -7.36 -7.23 18.61
CA GLN A 120 -6.10 -7.13 19.33
C GLN A 120 -5.93 -5.70 19.85
N SER A 121 -5.45 -5.58 21.08
CA SER A 121 -5.15 -4.30 21.71
C SER A 121 -3.65 -4.03 21.68
N TYR A 122 -3.28 -2.77 21.55
CA TYR A 122 -1.91 -2.27 21.49
C TYR A 122 -1.77 -1.03 22.36
N ASP A 123 -0.61 -0.84 22.97
CA ASP A 123 -0.36 0.31 23.84
C ASP A 123 0.08 1.54 23.02
N THR A 124 0.69 1.34 21.86
CA THR A 124 1.15 2.41 20.97
C THR A 124 0.47 2.41 19.61
N LEU A 125 0.33 3.61 19.01
CA LEU A 125 -0.21 3.75 17.66
C LEU A 125 0.67 3.06 16.63
N GLY A 126 1.99 3.12 16.80
CA GLY A 126 2.96 2.52 15.90
C GLY A 126 2.80 1.01 15.80
N GLU A 127 2.59 0.31 16.92
CA GLU A 127 2.33 -1.13 16.95
C GLU A 127 1.00 -1.48 16.29
N ALA A 128 -0.06 -0.72 16.60
CA ALA A 128 -1.37 -0.91 15.99
C ALA A 128 -1.29 -0.75 14.46
N VAL A 129 -0.64 0.30 13.97
CA VAL A 129 -0.43 0.53 12.53
C VAL A 129 0.47 -0.56 11.93
N ALA A 130 1.52 -1.00 12.63
CA ALA A 130 2.37 -2.09 12.15
C ALA A 130 1.58 -3.39 11.92
N SER A 131 0.58 -3.69 12.75
CA SER A 131 -0.31 -4.85 12.54
C SER A 131 -1.18 -4.73 11.28
N LEU A 132 -1.44 -3.51 10.80
CA LEU A 132 -2.26 -3.24 9.63
C LEU A 132 -1.46 -3.20 8.32
N ARG A 133 -0.13 -3.23 8.42
CA ARG A 133 0.79 -3.10 7.29
C ARG A 133 0.86 -4.34 6.42
N GLY A 134 0.46 -5.52 6.89
CA GLY A 134 0.60 -6.70 6.06
C GLY A 134 -0.25 -7.85 6.53
N VAL A 135 -0.46 -8.77 5.61
CA VAL A 135 -1.19 -10.02 5.81
C VAL A 135 -0.47 -11.09 5.02
N SER A 136 -0.22 -12.23 5.65
CA SER A 136 0.27 -13.43 5.00
C SER A 136 -0.85 -14.47 4.86
N GLY A 137 -0.77 -15.27 3.80
CA GLY A 137 -1.64 -16.44 3.61
C GLY A 137 -3.13 -16.11 3.54
N TRP A 138 -3.50 -14.93 3.04
CA TRP A 138 -4.90 -14.60 2.87
C TRP A 138 -5.49 -15.40 1.70
N ARG A 139 -6.34 -16.38 2.00
CA ARG A 139 -7.09 -17.11 0.98
C ARG A 139 -8.02 -16.17 0.22
N VAL A 140 -7.81 -16.05 -1.09
CA VAL A 140 -8.56 -15.15 -1.98
C VAL A 140 -9.42 -15.88 -3.02
N ALA A 141 -9.08 -17.14 -3.34
CA ALA A 141 -9.87 -18.00 -4.23
C ALA A 141 -9.76 -19.47 -3.82
N ASP A 142 -10.77 -20.28 -4.14
CA ASP A 142 -10.73 -21.73 -3.96
C ASP A 142 -10.00 -22.39 -5.15
N GLY A 143 -9.34 -23.53 -4.90
CA GLY A 143 -8.61 -24.26 -5.95
C GLY A 143 -9.51 -24.70 -7.11
N LYS A 144 -10.79 -24.99 -6.84
CA LYS A 144 -11.81 -25.37 -7.85
C LYS A 144 -12.09 -24.28 -8.88
N ASP A 145 -11.91 -23.01 -8.50
CA ASP A 145 -12.23 -21.86 -9.35
C ASP A 145 -11.01 -21.46 -10.21
N ILE A 146 -9.81 -21.99 -9.92
CA ILE A 146 -8.56 -21.69 -10.63
C ILE A 146 -8.15 -22.89 -11.50
N GLU A 147 -8.56 -22.88 -12.77
CA GLU A 147 -8.13 -23.81 -13.82
C GLU A 147 -6.64 -23.61 -14.19
N ASP A 148 -5.91 -24.67 -14.54
CA ASP A 148 -4.46 -24.64 -14.81
C ASP A 148 -4.04 -23.97 -16.14
N ASP A 149 -4.96 -23.83 -17.09
CA ASP A 149 -4.73 -23.26 -18.44
C ASP A 149 -5.13 -21.77 -18.55
N GLY A 150 -5.54 -21.15 -17.43
CA GLY A 150 -5.98 -19.76 -17.45
C GLY A 150 -4.83 -18.76 -17.32
N HIS A 151 -4.79 -17.74 -18.18
CA HIS A 151 -4.08 -16.50 -17.86
C HIS A 151 -4.90 -15.70 -16.84
N TYR A 152 -4.46 -15.68 -15.58
CA TYR A 152 -5.09 -14.90 -14.53
C TYR A 152 -4.29 -13.66 -14.16
N TYR A 153 -4.99 -12.66 -13.65
CA TYR A 153 -4.39 -11.52 -12.99
C TYR A 153 -5.22 -11.15 -11.76
N VAL A 154 -4.56 -10.51 -10.81
CA VAL A 154 -5.13 -10.05 -9.56
C VAL A 154 -5.10 -8.55 -9.53
N GLU A 155 -6.25 -7.95 -9.25
CA GLU A 155 -6.35 -6.54 -8.90
C GLU A 155 -6.40 -6.44 -7.38
N PHE A 156 -5.41 -5.77 -6.80
CA PHE A 156 -5.31 -5.52 -5.37
C PHE A 156 -5.49 -4.03 -5.10
N SER A 157 -6.41 -3.69 -4.20
CA SER A 157 -6.60 -2.33 -3.71
C SER A 157 -6.52 -2.33 -2.19
N TYR A 158 -5.61 -1.55 -1.61
CA TYR A 158 -5.55 -1.32 -0.18
C TYR A 158 -5.80 0.15 0.09
N LYS A 159 -6.88 0.44 0.81
CA LYS A 159 -7.26 1.82 1.10
C LYS A 159 -7.76 2.09 2.51
N LEU A 160 -7.63 3.33 2.94
CA LEU A 160 -8.32 3.91 4.06
C LEU A 160 -9.71 4.36 3.61
N ASP A 161 -10.74 3.83 4.25
CA ASP A 161 -12.11 4.27 4.03
C ASP A 161 -12.40 5.54 4.83
N THR A 162 -12.37 6.67 4.12
CA THR A 162 -12.66 8.00 4.66
C THR A 162 -14.15 8.34 4.66
N SER A 163 -15.00 7.48 4.07
CA SER A 163 -16.46 7.72 4.00
C SER A 163 -17.12 7.74 5.38
N GLN A 164 -16.54 7.01 6.33
CA GLN A 164 -17.01 6.91 7.73
C GLN A 164 -16.51 8.08 8.60
N LEU A 165 -15.62 8.93 8.09
CA LEU A 165 -15.13 10.08 8.84
C LEU A 165 -16.12 11.24 8.77
N PRO A 166 -16.31 12.01 9.86
CA PRO A 166 -17.13 13.22 9.83
C PRO A 166 -16.71 14.16 8.69
N ARG A 167 -17.70 14.77 8.00
CA ARG A 167 -17.45 15.66 6.85
C ARG A 167 -16.36 16.72 7.07
N PRO A 168 -16.26 17.39 8.23
CA PRO A 168 -15.18 18.36 8.47
C PRO A 168 -13.78 17.75 8.39
N MET A 169 -13.61 16.47 8.75
CA MET A 169 -12.33 15.76 8.73
C MET A 169 -11.97 15.23 7.33
N GLN A 170 -12.95 15.09 6.44
CA GLN A 170 -12.71 14.67 5.06
C GLN A 170 -11.95 15.73 4.25
N ILE A 171 -12.03 17.01 4.64
CA ILE A 171 -11.43 18.14 3.93
C ILE A 171 -9.89 18.04 3.93
N GLY A 172 -9.29 17.46 4.98
CA GLY A 172 -7.84 17.25 5.09
C GLY A 172 -7.33 15.92 4.50
N LEU A 173 -8.21 15.08 3.97
CA LEU A 173 -7.90 13.73 3.44
C LEU A 173 -8.29 13.58 1.96
N GLY A 174 -8.63 14.69 1.29
CA GLY A 174 -9.05 14.72 -0.12
C GLY A 174 -7.90 14.91 -1.10
N ALA A 175 -8.08 14.42 -2.33
CA ALA A 175 -7.09 14.40 -3.42
C ALA A 175 -6.47 15.77 -3.80
N GLY A 176 -7.07 16.90 -3.40
CA GLY A 176 -6.58 18.25 -3.70
C GLY A 176 -5.52 18.80 -2.74
N GLN A 177 -5.29 18.17 -1.57
CA GLN A 177 -4.32 18.64 -0.57
C GLN A 177 -3.36 17.53 -0.06
N GLY A 178 -3.14 16.50 -0.89
CA GLY A 178 -1.88 15.73 -0.84
C GLY A 178 -1.88 14.36 -0.16
N TRP A 179 -3.01 13.66 0.03
CA TRP A 179 -2.95 12.34 0.70
C TRP A 179 -4.19 11.44 0.41
N ALA A 180 -4.04 10.37 -0.40
CA ALA A 180 -5.06 9.32 -0.65
C ALA A 180 -4.51 7.92 -0.28
N LEU A 181 -5.01 7.28 0.80
CA LEU A 181 -4.36 6.16 1.55
C LEU A 181 -4.94 5.03 0.79
N SER A 182 -4.48 4.89 -0.44
CA SER A 182 -5.07 4.05 -1.46
C SER A 182 -3.91 3.68 -2.36
N VAL A 183 -3.48 2.43 -2.26
CA VAL A 183 -2.67 1.82 -3.30
C VAL A 183 -3.56 0.86 -4.05
N GLU A 184 -3.61 1.07 -5.35
CA GLU A 184 -4.16 0.12 -6.30
C GLU A 184 -2.99 -0.48 -7.08
N ARG A 185 -2.93 -1.81 -7.17
CA ARG A 185 -1.93 -2.53 -7.95
C ARG A 185 -2.56 -3.70 -8.69
N LEU A 186 -2.28 -3.75 -9.98
CA LEU A 186 -2.53 -4.91 -10.83
C LEU A 186 -1.30 -5.82 -10.77
N LEU A 187 -1.49 -7.09 -10.42
CA LEU A 187 -0.47 -8.12 -10.43
C LEU A 187 -0.90 -9.24 -11.39
N GLN A 188 -0.11 -9.49 -12.43
CA GLN A 188 -0.35 -10.64 -13.29
C GLN A 188 0.10 -11.93 -12.56
N LEU A 189 -0.77 -12.95 -12.52
CA LEU A 189 -0.43 -14.22 -11.89
C LEU A 189 0.38 -15.05 -12.88
N ASN A 190 1.70 -15.05 -12.71
CA ASN A 190 2.53 -16.08 -13.30
C ASN A 190 2.60 -17.22 -12.29
N LEU A 191 1.66 -18.16 -12.38
CA LEU A 191 1.73 -19.41 -11.65
C LEU A 191 2.86 -20.22 -12.30
N ASP A 192 4.11 -19.91 -11.97
CA ASP A 192 5.24 -20.70 -12.40
C ASP A 192 5.00 -22.13 -11.90
N VAL A 193 4.70 -23.02 -12.84
CA VAL A 193 4.87 -24.47 -12.69
C VAL A 193 6.24 -24.66 -12.03
N PRO A 194 6.37 -25.43 -10.93
CA PRO A 194 7.68 -25.68 -10.32
C PRO A 194 8.60 -26.16 -11.43
N ALA A 195 9.66 -25.39 -11.70
CA ALA A 195 10.55 -25.63 -12.83
C ALA A 195 11.05 -27.07 -12.77
N THR A 196 10.52 -27.93 -13.64
CA THR A 196 11.11 -29.23 -13.89
C THR A 196 12.55 -28.96 -14.31
N PRO A 197 13.57 -29.47 -13.60
CA PRO A 197 14.95 -29.27 -14.01
C PRO A 197 15.08 -29.78 -15.46
N PRO A 198 15.74 -29.03 -16.36
CA PRO A 198 15.84 -29.43 -17.75
C PRO A 198 16.45 -30.84 -17.84
N PRO A 199 15.91 -31.73 -18.69
CA PRO A 199 16.45 -33.07 -18.84
C PRO A 199 17.93 -32.97 -19.21
N ASN A 200 18.77 -33.61 -18.39
CA ASN A 200 20.21 -33.66 -18.54
C ASN A 200 20.53 -34.19 -19.94
N ARG A 201 20.90 -33.31 -20.87
CA ARG A 201 21.43 -33.75 -22.18
C ARG A 201 22.82 -34.32 -21.90
N PRO A 202 23.10 -35.60 -22.21
CA PRO A 202 24.46 -36.10 -22.14
C PRO A 202 25.34 -35.25 -23.06
N GLN A 203 26.38 -34.64 -22.49
CA GLN A 203 27.39 -33.92 -23.25
C GLN A 203 28.18 -34.94 -24.09
N PRO A 204 28.42 -34.68 -25.38
CA PRO A 204 29.17 -35.58 -26.26
C PRO A 204 30.66 -35.65 -25.90
#